data_AF-A0A7W4ILF2-F1
#
_entry.id   AF-A0A7W4ILF2-F1
#
_cell.length_a   1.000
_cell.length_b   1.000
_cell.length_c   1.000
_cell.angle_alpha   90.00
_cell.angle_beta   90.00
_cell.angle_gamma   90.00
#
_symmetry.space_group_name_H-M   'P 1'
#
loop_
_entity.id
_entity.type
_entity.pdbx_description
1 polymer ?
#
loop_
_entity_poly.entity_id
_entity_poly.type
_entity_poly.pdbx_seq_one_letter_code
_entity_poly.pdbx_strand_id
1 'polypeptide(L)'
;MHRAAHILAAACLLAACTPAPPDRATPASLACERFGAHRGIEVSLLFGLTRPDGRPVTDAEWQAFLRRAVTPRFPDGLSVFQASGQWRDRASQQVTTEPSRIVWIATRPDAPDLTTRLDAIRAEYRHDFQQQSVGLVIRTGCQAF
;
A
#
# COMPACT_ATOMS: atom_id res chain seq x y z
N MET A 1 38.13 68.05 -24.15
CA MET A 1 38.75 67.64 -22.88
C MET A 1 37.74 67.90 -21.76
N HIS A 2 37.12 66.88 -21.19
CA HIS A 2 36.70 66.78 -19.78
C HIS A 2 36.23 65.34 -19.55
N ARG A 3 37.00 64.63 -18.71
CA ARG A 3 36.72 63.28 -18.23
C ARG A 3 35.61 63.35 -17.20
N ALA A 4 34.67 62.42 -17.23
CA ALA A 4 33.85 62.09 -16.07
C ALA A 4 33.71 60.57 -16.02
N ALA A 5 33.97 60.04 -14.83
CA ALA A 5 34.32 58.67 -14.57
C ALA A 5 33.25 58.01 -13.69
N HIS A 6 33.01 56.72 -13.95
CA HIS A 6 32.39 55.72 -13.06
C HIS A 6 30.91 55.96 -12.68
N ILE A 7 30.05 54.94 -12.71
CA ILE A 7 29.83 54.05 -11.57
C ILE A 7 29.27 52.71 -12.09
N LEU A 8 29.90 51.60 -11.67
CA LEU A 8 29.33 50.26 -11.74
C LEU A 8 28.02 50.22 -10.95
N ALA A 9 26.91 49.88 -11.60
CA ALA A 9 25.73 49.39 -10.91
C ALA A 9 25.79 47.85 -10.88
N ALA A 10 26.35 47.30 -9.80
CA ALA A 10 26.27 45.88 -9.50
C ALA A 10 24.81 45.53 -9.19
N ALA A 11 24.16 44.83 -10.11
CA ALA A 11 22.82 44.29 -9.89
C ALA A 11 22.90 43.17 -8.85
N CYS A 12 22.51 43.48 -7.61
CA CYS A 12 22.32 42.50 -6.54
C CYS A 12 21.34 41.40 -6.98
N LEU A 13 21.87 40.21 -7.25
CA LEU A 13 21.13 38.95 -7.30
C LEU A 13 20.69 38.57 -5.88
N LEU A 14 19.68 39.26 -5.35
CA LEU A 14 18.93 38.81 -4.19
C LEU A 14 17.85 37.85 -4.67
N ALA A 15 18.26 36.62 -5.02
CA ALA A 15 17.34 35.50 -5.09
C ALA A 15 16.92 35.18 -3.64
N ALA A 16 15.85 35.82 -3.21
CA ALA A 16 15.28 35.68 -1.88
C ALA A 16 14.99 34.20 -1.58
N CYS A 17 15.49 33.71 -0.45
CA CYS A 17 15.03 32.48 0.17
C CYS A 17 13.53 32.64 0.49
N THR A 18 12.65 32.20 -0.39
CA THR A 18 11.24 32.05 -0.05
C THR A 18 11.12 30.85 0.90
N PRO A 19 10.69 31.03 2.16
CA PRO A 19 10.36 29.89 3.01
C PRO A 19 9.26 29.09 2.30
N ALA A 20 9.43 27.76 2.26
CA ALA A 20 8.40 26.88 1.75
C ALA A 20 7.06 27.23 2.43
N PRO A 21 5.96 27.39 1.69
CA PRO A 21 4.68 27.67 2.30
C PRO A 21 4.36 26.58 3.33
N PRO A 22 3.78 26.93 4.50
CA PRO A 22 3.34 25.92 5.46
C PRO A 22 2.41 24.96 4.72
N ASP A 23 2.65 23.67 4.92
CA ASP A 23 1.96 22.58 4.24
C ASP A 23 0.45 22.79 4.38
N ARG A 24 -0.19 23.32 3.33
CA ARG A 24 -1.60 23.71 3.41
C ARG A 24 -2.40 22.43 3.51
N ALA A 25 -3.08 22.25 4.64
CA ALA A 25 -4.03 21.16 4.83
C ALA A 25 -4.95 21.07 3.61
N THR A 26 -4.90 19.94 2.91
CA THR A 26 -5.76 19.66 1.77
C THR A 26 -7.20 19.45 2.25
N PRO A 27 -8.25 19.69 1.43
CA PRO A 27 -9.62 19.39 1.82
C PRO A 27 -9.82 17.95 2.34
N ALA A 28 -9.06 17.00 1.79
CA ALA A 28 -9.05 15.61 2.25
C ALA A 28 -8.40 15.43 3.64
N SER A 29 -7.38 16.21 4.01
CA SER A 29 -6.80 16.14 5.36
C SER A 29 -7.72 16.76 6.40
N LEU A 30 -8.34 17.91 6.09
CA LEU A 30 -9.33 18.56 6.96
C LEU A 30 -10.53 17.64 7.25
N ALA A 31 -10.95 16.83 6.27
CA ALA A 31 -12.00 15.83 6.47
C ALA A 31 -11.59 14.73 7.46
N CYS A 32 -10.34 14.26 7.40
CA CYS A 32 -9.84 13.27 8.35
C CYS A 32 -9.65 13.87 9.75
N GLU A 33 -9.05 15.05 9.83
CA GLU A 33 -8.76 15.75 11.09
C GLU A 33 -10.03 16.01 11.91
N ARG A 34 -11.16 16.29 11.25
CA ARG A 34 -12.48 16.42 11.88
C ARG A 34 -12.85 15.23 12.77
N PHE A 35 -12.41 14.03 12.41
CA PHE A 35 -12.69 12.79 13.14
C PHE A 35 -11.49 12.33 13.99
N GLY A 36 -10.50 13.19 14.22
CA GLY A 36 -9.25 12.79 14.88
C GLY A 36 -8.44 11.76 14.07
N ALA A 37 -8.71 11.64 12.78
CA ALA A 37 -8.07 10.71 11.88
C ALA A 37 -6.99 11.40 11.04
N HIS A 38 -6.12 10.61 10.44
CA HIS A 38 -5.12 11.07 9.48
C HIS A 38 -5.29 10.35 8.14
N ARG A 39 -4.68 10.88 7.08
CA ARG A 39 -4.68 10.21 5.78
C ARG A 39 -3.85 8.93 5.84
N GLY A 40 -4.37 7.86 5.26
CA GLY A 40 -3.78 6.54 5.24
C GLY A 40 -3.93 5.80 3.93
N ILE A 41 -3.30 4.63 3.87
CA ILE A 41 -3.47 3.64 2.83
C ILE A 41 -4.10 2.39 3.42
N GLU A 42 -5.20 1.93 2.82
CA GLU A 42 -5.80 0.63 3.06
C GLU A 42 -5.31 -0.34 1.96
N VAL A 43 -4.76 -1.47 2.37
CA VAL A 43 -4.34 -2.55 1.49
C VAL A 43 -5.21 -3.77 1.75
N SER A 44 -5.76 -4.34 0.69
CA SER A 44 -6.41 -5.65 0.73
C SER A 44 -5.66 -6.63 -0.16
N LEU A 45 -5.19 -7.73 0.44
CA LEU A 45 -4.62 -8.87 -0.26
C LEU A 45 -5.66 -9.99 -0.31
N LEU A 46 -5.94 -10.50 -1.51
CA LEU A 46 -6.99 -11.48 -1.76
C LEU A 46 -6.37 -12.83 -2.10
N PHE A 47 -6.62 -13.83 -1.25
CA PHE A 47 -5.99 -15.14 -1.30
C PHE A 47 -7.01 -16.24 -1.59
N GLY A 48 -6.71 -17.05 -2.59
CA GLY A 48 -7.39 -18.32 -2.85
C GLY A 48 -6.92 -19.44 -1.95
N LEU A 49 -7.84 -20.30 -1.53
CA LEU A 49 -7.56 -21.44 -0.67
C LEU A 49 -7.68 -22.79 -1.40
N THR A 50 -7.84 -22.82 -2.72
CA THR A 50 -7.82 -24.06 -3.50
C THR A 50 -6.59 -24.11 -4.40
N ARG A 51 -5.71 -25.10 -4.20
CA ARG A 51 -4.52 -25.30 -5.05
C ARG A 51 -4.91 -25.74 -6.46
N PRO A 52 -4.01 -25.63 -7.46
CA PRO A 52 -4.29 -26.09 -8.83
C PRO A 52 -4.67 -27.58 -8.92
N ASP A 53 -4.18 -28.41 -8.00
CA ASP A 53 -4.51 -29.84 -7.91
C ASP A 53 -5.82 -30.13 -7.16
N GLY A 54 -6.56 -29.08 -6.76
CA GLY A 54 -7.82 -29.16 -6.04
C GLY A 54 -7.69 -29.30 -4.52
N ARG A 55 -6.47 -29.46 -3.97
CA ARG A 55 -6.30 -29.59 -2.51
C ARG A 55 -6.52 -28.26 -1.78
N PRO A 56 -7.24 -28.23 -0.65
CA PRO A 56 -7.48 -27.02 0.10
C PRO A 56 -6.23 -26.59 0.87
N VAL A 57 -5.93 -25.29 0.90
CA VAL A 57 -5.01 -24.69 1.88
C VAL A 57 -5.67 -24.81 3.25
N THR A 58 -5.07 -25.61 4.12
CA THR A 58 -5.63 -25.89 5.44
C THR A 58 -5.51 -24.67 6.35
N ASP A 59 -6.34 -24.58 7.38
CA ASP A 59 -6.23 -23.50 8.37
C ASP A 59 -4.85 -23.49 9.06
N ALA A 60 -4.26 -24.66 9.32
CA ALA A 60 -2.92 -24.75 9.90
C ALA A 60 -1.84 -24.16 8.98
N GLU A 61 -1.88 -24.47 7.68
CA GLU A 61 -0.98 -23.91 6.68
C GLU A 61 -1.19 -22.41 6.51
N TRP A 62 -2.44 -21.95 6.47
CA TRP A 62 -2.80 -20.54 6.41
C TRP A 62 -2.24 -19.77 7.61
N GLN A 63 -2.42 -20.29 8.82
CA GLN A 63 -1.90 -19.68 10.04
C GLN A 63 -0.36 -19.66 10.06
N ALA A 64 0.29 -20.71 9.55
CA ALA A 64 1.75 -20.73 9.41
C ALA A 64 2.24 -19.66 8.41
N PHE A 65 1.55 -19.52 7.27
CA PHE A 65 1.83 -18.48 6.29
C PHE A 65 1.67 -17.08 6.89
N LEU A 66 0.59 -16.79 7.63
CA LEU A 66 0.41 -15.49 8.27
C LEU A 66 1.59 -15.17 9.21
N ARG A 67 1.94 -16.09 10.10
CA ARG A 67 3.02 -15.89 11.09
C ARG A 67 4.38 -15.68 10.44
N ARG A 68 4.68 -16.37 9.34
CA ARG A 68 5.99 -16.30 8.68
C ARG A 68 6.08 -15.16 7.68
N ALA A 69 5.06 -15.01 6.85
CA ALA A 69 5.11 -14.14 5.68
C ALA A 69 4.47 -12.76 5.93
N VAL A 70 3.35 -12.70 6.65
CA VAL A 70 2.53 -11.48 6.68
C VAL A 70 2.80 -10.67 7.94
N THR A 71 2.62 -11.25 9.13
CA THR A 71 2.74 -10.56 10.41
C THR A 71 4.09 -9.87 10.62
N PRO A 72 5.25 -10.47 10.29
CA PRO A 72 6.53 -9.79 10.47
C PRO A 72 6.72 -8.55 9.57
N ARG A 73 5.98 -8.47 8.45
CA ARG A 73 6.02 -7.32 7.51
C ARG A 73 5.02 -6.23 7.88
N PHE A 74 4.04 -6.54 8.74
CA PHE A 74 3.01 -5.62 9.23
C PHE A 74 2.85 -5.77 10.76
N PRO A 75 3.88 -5.38 11.53
CA PRO A 75 3.90 -5.57 12.99
C PRO A 75 2.83 -4.75 13.72
N ASP A 76 2.39 -3.64 13.13
CA ASP A 76 1.34 -2.78 13.69
C ASP A 76 -0.06 -3.42 13.64
N GLY A 77 -0.21 -4.51 12.89
CA GLY A 77 -1.42 -5.31 12.85
C GLY A 77 -2.04 -5.47 11.46
N LEU A 78 -2.99 -6.39 11.39
CA LEU A 78 -3.79 -6.73 10.21
C LEU A 78 -5.08 -7.41 10.66
N SER A 79 -6.07 -7.42 9.78
CA SER A 79 -7.31 -8.18 9.94
C SER A 79 -7.42 -9.23 8.84
N VAL A 80 -8.03 -10.38 9.16
CA VAL A 80 -8.29 -11.44 8.18
C VAL A 80 -9.79 -11.70 8.11
N PHE A 81 -10.37 -11.54 6.93
CA PHE A 81 -11.76 -11.84 6.65
C PHE A 81 -11.89 -13.17 5.92
N GLN A 82 -12.89 -13.96 6.31
CA GLN A 82 -13.31 -15.11 5.51
C GLN A 82 -14.12 -14.61 4.32
N ALA A 83 -13.88 -15.18 3.14
CA ALA A 83 -14.60 -14.82 1.92
C ALA A 83 -14.85 -16.06 1.05
N SER A 84 -15.73 -15.90 0.07
CA SER A 84 -15.89 -16.83 -1.05
C SER A 84 -15.59 -16.05 -2.33
N GLY A 85 -14.53 -16.46 -3.03
CA GLY A 85 -14.07 -15.83 -4.26
C GLY A 85 -14.75 -16.46 -5.47
N GLN A 86 -15.05 -15.63 -6.47
CA GLN A 86 -15.39 -16.07 -7.82
C GLN A 86 -14.44 -15.38 -8.79
N TRP A 87 -13.66 -16.15 -9.54
CA TRP A 87 -12.74 -15.58 -10.52
C TRP A 87 -12.62 -16.41 -11.77
N ARG A 88 -12.22 -15.75 -12.85
CA ARG A 88 -11.87 -16.40 -14.10
C ARG A 88 -10.51 -17.08 -13.95
N ASP A 89 -10.51 -18.41 -13.90
CA ASP A 89 -9.29 -19.20 -14.02
C ASP A 89 -8.65 -18.95 -15.39
N ARG A 90 -7.36 -18.62 -15.40
CA ARG A 90 -6.69 -18.20 -16.64
C ARG A 90 -6.38 -19.35 -17.59
N ALA A 91 -6.30 -20.57 -17.09
CA ALA A 91 -6.00 -21.75 -17.91
C ALA A 91 -7.26 -22.25 -18.64
N SER A 92 -8.35 -22.44 -17.90
CA SER A 92 -9.63 -22.95 -18.39
C SER A 92 -10.56 -21.88 -18.95
N GLN A 93 -10.31 -20.60 -18.64
CA GLN A 93 -11.18 -19.47 -18.99
C GLN A 93 -12.59 -19.53 -18.38
N GLN A 94 -12.79 -20.39 -17.37
CA GLN A 94 -14.05 -20.54 -16.65
C GLN A 94 -14.04 -19.74 -15.36
N VAL A 95 -15.23 -19.33 -14.90
CA VAL A 95 -15.37 -18.76 -13.56
C VAL A 95 -15.44 -19.90 -12.56
N THR A 96 -14.49 -19.94 -11.63
CA THR A 96 -14.43 -20.89 -10.54
C THR A 96 -14.80 -20.19 -9.23
N THR A 97 -15.46 -20.94 -8.35
CA THR A 97 -15.76 -20.49 -6.98
C THR A 97 -14.81 -21.20 -6.02
N GLU A 98 -14.24 -20.47 -5.07
CA GLU A 98 -13.45 -21.10 -4.02
C GLU A 98 -13.48 -20.37 -2.68
N PRO A 99 -13.22 -21.08 -1.57
CA PRO A 99 -12.96 -20.45 -0.28
C PRO A 99 -11.78 -19.47 -0.40
N SER A 100 -11.88 -18.33 0.27
CA SER A 100 -10.90 -17.26 0.17
C SER A 100 -10.64 -16.59 1.53
N ARG A 101 -9.50 -15.90 1.62
CA ARG A 101 -9.16 -15.01 2.73
C ARG A 101 -8.81 -13.64 2.19
N ILE A 102 -9.28 -12.60 2.87
CA ILE A 102 -8.84 -11.22 2.61
C ILE A 102 -8.03 -10.75 3.80
N VAL A 103 -6.75 -10.45 3.57
CA VAL A 103 -5.94 -9.75 4.56
C VAL A 103 -6.09 -8.26 4.31
N TRP A 104 -6.59 -7.54 5.31
CA TRP A 104 -6.77 -6.10 5.28
C TRP A 104 -5.77 -5.43 6.23
N ILE A 105 -5.08 -4.42 5.72
CA ILE A 105 -4.02 -3.70 6.41
C ILE A 105 -4.29 -2.21 6.23
N ALA A 106 -4.26 -1.46 7.32
CA ALA A 106 -4.19 -0.01 7.30
C ALA A 106 -2.77 0.43 7.64
N THR A 107 -2.20 1.35 6.87
CA THR A 107 -0.83 1.81 7.06
C THR A 107 -0.66 3.26 6.66
N ARG A 108 0.46 3.87 7.07
CA ARG A 108 0.75 5.27 6.76
C ARG A 108 1.08 5.43 5.27
N PRO A 109 0.78 6.57 4.64
CA PRO A 109 1.06 6.78 3.21
C PRO A 109 2.54 6.69 2.82
N ASP A 110 3.42 6.98 3.76
CA ASP A 110 4.87 6.97 3.65
C ASP A 110 5.51 5.70 4.25
N ALA A 111 4.73 4.63 4.41
CA ALA A 111 5.25 3.38 4.97
C ALA A 111 6.43 2.85 4.10
N PRO A 112 7.62 2.66 4.67
CA PRO A 112 8.80 2.29 3.91
C PRO A 112 8.62 0.91 3.27
N ASP A 113 9.16 0.75 2.06
CA ASP A 113 9.20 -0.51 1.32
C ASP A 113 7.83 -1.20 1.16
N LEU A 114 6.71 -0.46 1.21
CA LEU A 114 5.37 -1.04 1.22
C LEU A 114 5.16 -1.97 0.01
N THR A 115 5.49 -1.51 -1.20
CA THR A 115 5.37 -2.32 -2.42
C THR A 115 6.22 -3.59 -2.34
N THR A 116 7.48 -3.48 -1.91
CA THR A 116 8.39 -4.62 -1.75
C THR A 116 7.85 -5.64 -0.74
N ARG A 117 7.32 -5.18 0.40
CA ARG A 117 6.72 -6.04 1.42
C ARG A 117 5.51 -6.80 0.87
N LEU A 118 4.62 -6.09 0.16
CA LEU A 118 3.43 -6.68 -0.46
C LEU A 118 3.80 -7.70 -1.55
N ASP A 119 4.74 -7.37 -2.42
CA ASP A 119 5.16 -8.28 -3.48
C ASP A 119 5.87 -9.52 -2.94
N ALA A 120 6.66 -9.39 -1.87
CA ALA A 120 7.25 -10.53 -1.18
C ALA A 120 6.18 -11.49 -0.63
N ILE A 121 5.14 -10.97 0.03
CA ILE A 121 4.01 -11.78 0.55
C ILE A 121 3.31 -12.52 -0.60
N ARG A 122 3.02 -11.80 -1.69
CA ARG A 122 2.32 -12.35 -2.85
C ARG A 122 3.18 -13.42 -3.53
N ALA A 123 4.49 -13.21 -3.64
CA ALA A 123 5.42 -14.17 -4.23
C ALA A 123 5.55 -15.43 -3.38
N GLU A 124 5.71 -15.29 -2.06
CA GLU A 124 5.81 -16.42 -1.13
C GLU A 124 4.53 -17.27 -1.17
N TYR A 125 3.35 -16.65 -1.16
CA TYR A 125 2.08 -17.39 -1.26
C TYR A 125 1.92 -18.16 -2.57
N ARG A 126 2.27 -17.53 -3.71
CA ARG A 126 2.23 -18.19 -5.01
C ARG A 126 3.18 -19.37 -5.07
N HIS A 127 4.37 -19.22 -4.49
CA HIS A 127 5.35 -20.29 -4.42
C HIS A 127 4.86 -21.46 -3.54
N ASP A 128 4.44 -21.18 -2.31
CA ASP A 128 4.10 -22.22 -1.34
C ASP A 128 2.83 -23.00 -1.69
N PHE A 129 1.85 -22.31 -2.27
CA PHE A 129 0.53 -22.89 -2.56
C PHE A 129 0.26 -23.04 -4.07
N GLN A 130 1.26 -22.78 -4.91
CA GLN A 130 1.18 -22.90 -6.38
C GLN A 130 0.03 -22.07 -6.98
N GLN A 131 -0.30 -20.95 -6.34
CA GLN A 131 -1.40 -20.09 -6.75
C GLN A 131 -1.04 -19.27 -8.00
N GLN A 132 -1.99 -19.10 -8.91
CA GLN A 132 -1.79 -18.28 -10.11
C GLN A 132 -1.57 -16.80 -9.75
N SER A 133 -2.25 -16.32 -8.72
CA SER A 133 -2.19 -14.91 -8.32
C SER A 133 -2.57 -14.71 -6.86
N VAL A 134 -2.19 -13.54 -6.34
CA VAL A 134 -2.76 -12.95 -5.12
C VAL A 134 -3.21 -11.55 -5.49
N GLY A 135 -4.51 -11.29 -5.31
CA GLY A 135 -5.11 -10.00 -5.62
C GLY A 135 -4.56 -8.91 -4.68
N LEU A 136 -4.42 -7.70 -5.20
CA LEU A 136 -3.98 -6.53 -4.45
C LEU A 136 -4.92 -5.38 -4.80
N VAL A 137 -5.56 -4.81 -3.78
CA VAL A 137 -6.38 -3.60 -3.89
C VAL A 137 -5.82 -2.56 -2.93
N ILE A 138 -5.66 -1.34 -3.41
CA ILE A 138 -5.15 -0.20 -2.63
C ILE A 138 -6.20 0.90 -2.65
N ARG A 139 -6.53 1.42 -1.47
CA ARG A 139 -7.42 2.58 -1.30
C ARG A 139 -6.74 3.62 -0.43
N THR A 140 -7.09 4.89 -0.62
CA THR A 140 -6.70 5.96 0.29
C THR A 140 -7.92 6.40 1.09
N GLY A 141 -7.71 6.73 2.36
CA GLY A 141 -8.80 7.04 3.28
C GLY A 141 -8.35 7.77 4.53
N CYS A 142 -9.30 8.03 5.42
CA CYS A 142 -9.04 8.52 6.77
C CYS A 142 -8.96 7.33 7.72
N GLN A 143 -7.93 7.29 8.57
CA GLN A 143 -7.73 6.22 9.54
C GLN A 143 -7.33 6.79 10.91
N ALA A 144 -7.77 6.13 11.97
CA ALA A 144 -7.41 6.40 13.36
C ALA A 144 -7.34 5.06 14.10
N PHE A 145 -6.37 4.91 15.00
CA PHE A 145 -6.14 3.73 15.83
C PHE A 145 -5.83 4.17 17.26
#